data_AF-A0A5N6WNG7-F1
#
_entry.id   AF-A0A5N6WNG7-F1
#
_cell.length_a   1.000
_cell.length_b   1.000
_cell.length_c   1.000
_cell.angle_alpha   90.00
_cell.angle_beta   90.00
_cell.angle_gamma   90.00
#
_symmetry.space_group_name_H-M   'P 1'
#
loop_
_entity.id
_entity.type
_entity.pdbx_description
1 polymer ?
#
loop_
_entity_poly.entity_id
_entity_poly.type
_entity_poly.pdbx_seq_one_letter_code
_entity_poly.pdbx_strand_id
1 'polypeptide(L)'
;MNYTGDVLHFHLAAEKARLAGFNTAVLVVGDAVSVGRRKSGRVGRRGLAGTVLVEKVLGALAKQGQMNLQPVYEIGEDLVKNVATVGAALDHVHIVGKPTTESTDNADLTISRIEVASMTCPLEEV
;
A
#
# COMPACT_ATOMS: atom_id res chain seq x y z
N MET A 1 -1.30 4.67 3.14
CA MET A 1 -0.45 3.56 2.62
C MET A 1 0.02 2.69 3.76
N ASN A 2 0.20 1.38 3.55
CA ASN A 2 0.73 0.48 4.58
C ASN A 2 2.28 0.50 4.62
N TYR A 3 2.83 1.54 5.25
CA TYR A 3 4.23 1.62 5.66
C TYR A 3 4.26 1.97 7.15
N THR A 4 5.20 1.39 7.92
CA THR A 4 5.24 1.57 9.38
C THR A 4 5.26 3.03 9.80
N GLY A 5 6.06 3.86 9.12
CA GLY A 5 6.11 5.30 9.36
C GLY A 5 4.74 5.95 9.15
N ASP A 6 4.12 5.72 7.99
CA ASP A 6 2.81 6.29 7.66
C ASP A 6 1.75 5.86 8.68
N VAL A 7 1.65 4.56 8.95
CA VAL A 7 0.65 4.02 9.89
C VAL A 7 0.81 4.67 11.26
N LEU A 8 2.02 4.76 11.80
CA LEU A 8 2.25 5.37 13.11
C LEU A 8 1.88 6.87 13.12
N HIS A 9 2.34 7.64 12.13
CA HIS A 9 2.10 9.08 12.10
C HIS A 9 0.63 9.42 11.86
N PHE A 10 -0.06 8.72 10.95
CA PHE A 10 -1.46 9.00 10.65
C PHE A 10 -2.41 8.54 11.77
N HIS A 11 -2.12 7.44 12.46
CA HIS A 11 -2.91 7.06 13.63
C HIS A 11 -2.72 8.04 14.78
N LEU A 12 -1.50 8.54 15.02
CA LEU A 12 -1.26 9.59 15.99
C LEU A 12 -1.99 10.90 15.63
N ALA A 13 -1.98 11.28 14.34
CA ALA A 13 -2.70 12.45 13.86
C ALA A 13 -4.23 12.29 14.01
N ALA A 14 -4.77 11.12 13.68
CA ALA A 14 -6.19 10.81 13.86
C ALA A 14 -6.61 10.86 15.32
N GLU A 15 -5.77 10.37 16.23
CA GLU A 15 -6.04 10.45 17.67
C GLU A 15 -6.13 11.91 18.14
N LYS A 16 -5.17 12.75 17.73
CA LYS A 16 -5.22 14.19 18.00
C LYS A 16 -6.47 14.86 17.43
N ALA A 17 -6.89 14.47 16.22
CA ALA A 17 -8.10 15.00 15.59
C ALA A 17 -9.37 14.61 16.35
N ARG A 18 -9.47 13.36 16.82
CA ARG A 18 -10.59 12.91 17.65
C ARG A 18 -10.65 13.65 18.98
N LEU A 19 -9.50 13.87 19.64
CA LEU A 19 -9.43 14.67 20.87
C LEU A 19 -9.87 16.13 20.65
N ALA A 20 -9.65 16.66 19.44
CA ALA A 20 -10.14 17.97 19.03
C ALA A 20 -11.63 17.99 18.58
N GLY A 21 -12.33 16.86 18.66
CA GLY A 21 -13.76 16.74 18.34
C GLY A 21 -14.08 16.40 16.88
N PHE A 22 -13.08 16.08 16.05
CA PHE A 22 -13.31 15.70 14.65
C PHE A 22 -13.60 14.20 14.53
N ASN A 23 -14.73 13.84 13.90
CA ASN A 23 -15.03 12.46 13.53
C ASN A 23 -14.03 11.98 12.46
N THR A 24 -13.11 11.09 12.84
CA THR A 24 -11.92 10.74 12.03
C THR A 24 -11.67 9.24 11.99
N ALA A 25 -11.44 8.71 10.79
CA ALA A 25 -11.08 7.32 10.53
C ALA A 25 -9.80 7.26 9.67
N VAL A 26 -9.04 6.17 9.79
CA VAL A 26 -7.80 5.93 9.02
C VAL A 26 -7.96 4.62 8.27
N LEU A 27 -8.00 4.69 6.94
CA LEU A 27 -8.02 3.51 6.08
C LEU A 27 -6.60 3.17 5.61
N VAL A 28 -6.12 1.98 5.93
CA VAL A 28 -4.78 1.51 5.55
C VAL A 28 -4.87 0.65 4.29
N VAL A 29 -4.27 1.13 3.19
CA VAL A 29 -4.22 0.38 1.93
C VAL A 29 -2.98 -0.51 1.85
N GLY A 30 -3.21 -1.82 1.67
CA GLY A 30 -2.18 -2.86 1.53
C GLY A 30 -2.44 -3.78 0.33
N ASP A 31 -2.27 -3.25 -0.87
CA ASP A 31 -2.57 -3.89 -2.16
C ASP A 31 -1.39 -4.64 -2.79
N ALA A 32 -0.16 -4.49 -2.29
CA ALA A 32 1.01 -5.16 -2.87
C ALA A 32 0.98 -6.68 -2.70
N VAL A 33 0.79 -7.43 -3.79
CA VAL A 33 0.72 -8.90 -3.75
C VAL A 33 2.05 -9.61 -3.97
N SER A 34 3.14 -8.84 -4.13
CA SER A 34 4.48 -9.37 -4.38
C SER A 34 4.95 -10.31 -3.25
N VAL A 35 4.58 -10.01 -2.00
CA VAL A 35 4.85 -10.87 -0.85
C VAL A 35 3.54 -11.48 -0.39
N GLY A 36 3.47 -12.81 -0.36
CA GLY A 36 2.29 -13.53 0.11
C GLY A 36 1.89 -13.14 1.54
N ARG A 37 0.60 -13.28 1.89
CA ARG A 37 0.04 -12.83 3.17
C ARG A 37 0.77 -13.43 4.38
N ARG A 38 1.08 -14.73 4.35
CA ARG A 38 1.83 -15.41 5.41
C ARG A 38 3.24 -14.83 5.62
N LYS A 39 3.93 -14.48 4.53
CA LYS A 39 5.27 -13.88 4.58
C LYS A 39 5.24 -12.40 4.98
N SER A 40 4.09 -11.73 4.79
CA SER A 40 3.90 -10.32 5.17
C SER A 40 3.78 -10.11 6.69
N GLY A 41 3.72 -11.20 7.47
CA GLY A 41 3.86 -11.19 8.91
C GLY A 41 2.89 -10.25 9.63
N ARG A 42 3.37 -9.58 10.67
CA ARG A 42 2.56 -8.70 11.54
C ARG A 42 2.24 -7.34 10.94
N VAL A 43 3.01 -6.88 9.95
CA VAL A 43 2.87 -5.54 9.35
C VAL A 43 1.92 -5.57 8.15
N GLY A 44 1.78 -6.71 7.48
CA GLY A 44 0.91 -6.85 6.32
C GLY A 44 1.56 -6.39 5.01
N ARG A 45 0.76 -6.35 3.95
CA ARG A 45 1.22 -6.03 2.58
C ARG A 45 1.42 -4.52 2.41
N ARG A 46 2.43 -4.10 1.65
CA ARG A 46 2.69 -2.69 1.32
C ARG A 46 1.52 -2.05 0.56
N GLY A 47 1.35 -0.74 0.72
CA GLY A 47 0.47 0.07 -0.15
C GLY A 47 1.23 0.57 -1.36
N LEU A 48 0.72 0.35 -2.57
CA LEU A 48 1.28 0.76 -3.86
C LEU A 48 0.18 1.47 -4.70
N ALA A 49 0.32 1.43 -6.02
CA ALA A 49 -0.47 2.23 -6.97
C ALA A 49 -2.00 2.04 -6.87
N GLY A 50 -2.47 0.89 -6.38
CA GLY A 50 -3.90 0.62 -6.18
C GLY A 50 -4.57 1.63 -5.23
N THR A 51 -3.80 2.28 -4.38
CA THR A 51 -4.27 3.38 -3.50
C THR A 51 -4.92 4.52 -4.26
N VAL A 52 -4.42 4.85 -5.46
CA VAL A 52 -5.03 5.91 -6.30
C VAL A 52 -6.46 5.56 -6.69
N LEU A 53 -6.76 4.28 -6.92
CA LEU A 53 -8.12 3.82 -7.21
C LEU A 53 -9.01 3.94 -5.97
N VAL A 54 -8.47 3.60 -4.79
CA VAL A 54 -9.17 3.77 -3.51
C VAL A 54 -9.52 5.24 -3.28
N GLU A 55 -8.55 6.13 -3.41
CA GLU A 55 -8.75 7.58 -3.28
C GLU A 55 -9.78 8.11 -4.28
N LYS A 56 -9.75 7.63 -5.53
CA LYS A 56 -10.68 8.08 -6.57
C LYS A 56 -12.13 7.72 -6.25
N VAL A 57 -12.37 6.47 -5.82
CA VAL A 57 -13.73 6.00 -5.50
C VAL A 57 -14.24 6.70 -4.24
N LEU A 58 -13.47 6.71 -3.16
CA LEU A 58 -13.88 7.34 -1.90
C LEU A 58 -14.05 8.85 -2.05
N GLY A 59 -13.17 9.52 -2.79
CA GLY A 59 -13.29 10.94 -3.10
C GLY A 59 -14.54 11.26 -3.92
N ALA A 60 -14.95 10.39 -4.84
CA ALA A 60 -16.19 10.56 -5.59
C ALA A 60 -17.43 10.41 -4.68
N LEU A 61 -17.45 9.40 -3.81
CA LEU A 61 -18.52 9.18 -2.83
C LEU A 61 -18.63 10.35 -1.84
N ALA A 62 -17.50 10.82 -1.33
CA ALA A 62 -17.44 11.98 -0.44
C ALA A 62 -17.96 13.25 -1.11
N LYS A 63 -17.61 13.49 -2.38
CA LYS A 63 -18.06 14.66 -3.15
C LYS A 63 -19.57 14.68 -3.39
N GLN A 64 -20.21 13.52 -3.53
CA GLN A 64 -21.67 13.44 -3.71
C GLN A 64 -22.43 13.92 -2.46
N GLY A 65 -21.80 13.91 -1.28
CA GLY A 65 -22.37 14.42 -0.03
C GLY A 65 -23.56 13.61 0.51
N GLN A 66 -23.81 12.42 -0.04
CA GLN A 66 -24.96 11.57 0.32
C GLN A 66 -24.65 10.60 1.47
N MET A 67 -23.38 10.41 1.81
CA MET A 67 -22.93 9.42 2.79
C MET A 67 -22.11 10.06 3.91
N ASN A 68 -22.31 9.55 5.13
CA ASN A 68 -21.49 9.89 6.29
C ASN A 68 -20.16 9.12 6.26
N LEU A 69 -19.23 9.49 7.15
CA LEU A 69 -17.88 8.89 7.20
C LEU A 69 -17.89 7.35 7.31
N GLN A 70 -18.78 6.78 8.14
CA GLN A 70 -18.79 5.35 8.44
C GLN A 70 -19.10 4.49 7.19
N PRO A 71 -20.19 4.73 6.43
CA PRO A 71 -20.42 4.03 5.17
C PRO A 71 -19.28 4.18 4.14
N VAL A 72 -18.69 5.37 4.04
CA VAL A 72 -17.55 5.61 3.12
C VAL A 72 -16.33 4.78 3.54
N TYR A 73 -16.08 4.68 4.84
CA TYR A 73 -15.00 3.86 5.39
C TYR A 73 -15.21 2.36 5.10
N GLU A 74 -16.42 1.85 5.29
CA GLU A 74 -16.78 0.44 5.03
C GLU A 74 -16.59 0.07 3.55
N ILE A 75 -17.04 0.93 2.63
CA ILE A 75 -16.79 0.75 1.19
C ILE A 75 -15.28 0.77 0.91
N GLY A 76 -14.52 1.61 1.62
CA GLY A 76 -13.08 1.67 1.52
C GLY A 76 -12.39 0.37 1.94
N GLU A 77 -12.77 -0.21 3.07
CA GLU A 77 -12.28 -1.51 3.53
C GLU A 77 -12.52 -2.61 2.50
N ASP A 78 -13.72 -2.64 1.91
CA ASP A 78 -14.05 -3.63 0.88
C ASP A 78 -13.28 -3.40 -0.41
N LEU A 79 -13.06 -2.14 -0.80
CA LEU A 79 -12.24 -1.83 -1.96
C LEU A 79 -10.79 -2.26 -1.76
N VAL A 80 -10.21 -2.01 -0.57
CA VAL A 80 -8.84 -2.44 -0.25
C VAL A 80 -8.65 -3.96 -0.34
N LYS A 81 -9.67 -4.74 0.04
CA LYS A 81 -9.63 -6.21 -0.10
C LYS A 81 -9.64 -6.67 -1.56
N ASN A 82 -10.22 -5.88 -2.46
CA ASN A 82 -10.42 -6.21 -3.87
C ASN A 82 -9.41 -5.55 -4.83
N VAL A 83 -8.45 -4.79 -4.31
CA VAL A 83 -7.38 -4.17 -5.10
C VAL A 83 -6.07 -4.90 -4.85
N ALA A 84 -5.37 -5.19 -5.95
CA ALA A 84 -4.07 -5.84 -5.96
C ALA A 84 -3.13 -5.14 -6.93
N THR A 85 -1.88 -4.92 -6.49
CA THR A 85 -0.82 -4.34 -7.31
C THR A 85 0.42 -5.22 -7.29
N VAL A 86 0.99 -5.43 -8.47
CA VAL A 86 2.33 -6.00 -8.68
C VAL A 86 3.14 -5.03 -9.52
N GLY A 87 4.42 -4.89 -9.20
CA GLY A 87 5.35 -4.04 -9.93
C GLY A 87 6.68 -4.75 -10.13
N ALA A 88 7.40 -4.37 -11.18
CA ALA A 88 8.75 -4.82 -11.49
C ALA A 88 9.60 -3.59 -11.83
N ALA A 89 10.90 -3.66 -11.56
CA ALA A 89 11.86 -2.60 -11.86
C ALA A 89 13.14 -3.22 -12.45
N LEU A 90 13.78 -2.50 -13.37
CA LEU A 90 15.07 -2.90 -13.97
C LEU A 90 16.26 -2.38 -13.16
N ASP A 91 16.05 -1.32 -12.40
CA ASP A 91 17.07 -0.71 -11.55
C ASP A 91 16.40 0.02 -10.37
N HIS A 92 17.20 0.39 -9.39
CA HIS A 92 16.80 1.17 -8.23
C HIS A 92 16.73 2.67 -8.54
N VAL A 93 16.04 3.43 -7.68
CA VAL A 93 15.98 4.88 -7.78
C VAL A 93 17.22 5.52 -7.13
N HIS A 94 17.79 6.55 -7.76
CA HIS A 94 18.80 7.38 -7.13
C HIS A 94 18.16 8.43 -6.23
N ILE A 95 18.58 8.46 -4.97
CA ILE A 95 18.13 9.42 -3.96
C ILE A 95 19.18 10.53 -3.88
N VAL A 96 18.75 11.78 -4.10
CA VAL A 96 19.62 12.96 -4.03
C VAL A 96 20.31 13.02 -2.67
N GLY A 97 21.63 13.24 -2.67
CA GLY A 97 22.44 13.33 -1.45
C GLY A 97 22.88 11.99 -0.86
N LYS A 98 22.43 10.85 -1.40
CA LYS A 98 23.11 9.58 -1.16
C LYS A 98 24.25 9.41 -2.17
N PRO A 99 25.43 8.92 -1.76
CA PRO A 99 26.46 8.53 -2.70
C PRO A 99 25.84 7.56 -3.71
N THR A 100 26.13 7.75 -5.00
CA THR A 100 25.85 6.71 -5.98
C THR A 100 26.64 5.50 -5.53
N THR A 101 25.94 4.48 -5.02
CA THR A 101 26.54 3.17 -4.88
C THR A 101 26.92 2.76 -6.29
N GLU A 102 28.22 2.75 -6.61
CA GLU A 102 28.68 2.08 -7.82
C GLU A 102 28.15 0.65 -7.72
N SER A 103 27.17 0.33 -8.55
CA SER A 103 26.75 -1.05 -8.72
C SER A 103 27.90 -1.76 -9.42
N THR A 104 28.84 -2.32 -8.63
CA THR A 104 29.78 -3.33 -9.14
C THR A 104 29.08 -4.59 -9.65
N ASP A 105 27.76 -4.67 -9.50
CA ASP A 105 26.94 -5.57 -10.29
C ASP A 105 26.86 -5.00 -11.72
N ASN A 106 27.83 -5.37 -12.56
CA ASN A 106 27.51 -5.73 -13.94
C ASN A 106 26.47 -6.84 -13.84
N ALA A 107 25.20 -6.45 -13.65
CA ALA A 107 24.10 -7.35 -13.45
C ALA A 107 23.88 -8.03 -14.78
N ASP A 108 24.54 -9.17 -14.95
CA ASP A 108 24.11 -10.21 -15.85
C ASP A 108 22.59 -10.36 -15.60
N LEU A 109 21.78 -9.93 -16.57
CA LEU A 109 20.32 -10.01 -16.54
C LEU A 109 19.91 -11.46 -16.80
N THR A 110 20.52 -12.40 -16.09
CA THR A 110 20.16 -13.81 -16.14
C THR A 110 18.73 -13.93 -15.60
N ILE A 111 17.90 -14.73 -16.28
CA ILE A 111 16.47 -14.95 -15.97
C ILE A 111 16.23 -15.28 -14.47
N SER A 112 17.23 -15.82 -13.78
CA SER A 112 17.22 -16.14 -12.35
C SER A 112 17.17 -14.94 -11.39
N ARG A 113 17.51 -13.72 -11.83
CA ARG A 113 17.47 -12.48 -11.01
C ARG A 113 16.25 -11.60 -11.28
N ILE A 114 15.38 -11.98 -12.23
CA ILE A 114 14.05 -11.37 -12.30
C ILE A 114 13.28 -11.85 -11.06
N GLU A 115 13.35 -11.07 -9.99
CA GLU A 115 12.41 -11.20 -8.88
C GLU A 115 11.04 -10.68 -9.34
N VAL A 116 10.38 -11.44 -10.23
CA VAL A 116 8.92 -11.50 -10.15
C VAL A 116 8.68 -12.13 -8.81
N ALA A 117 8.28 -11.33 -7.83
CA ALA A 117 7.99 -11.85 -6.52
C ALA A 117 6.95 -12.98 -6.69
N SER A 118 7.45 -14.21 -6.56
CA SER A 118 6.98 -15.33 -7.36
C SER A 118 5.57 -15.75 -6.98
N MET A 119 4.70 -15.93 -7.99
CA MET A 119 3.39 -16.59 -7.89
C MET A 119 3.52 -18.07 -7.50
N THR A 120 3.91 -18.36 -6.27
CA THR A 120 3.54 -19.60 -5.60
C THR A 120 2.65 -19.27 -4.42
N CYS A 121 1.55 -18.57 -4.68
CA CYS A 121 0.39 -18.59 -3.80
C CYS A 121 -0.56 -19.64 -4.41
N PRO A 122 -0.74 -20.81 -3.79
CA PRO A 122 -1.80 -21.72 -4.17
C PRO A 122 -3.12 -20.94 -4.17
N LEU A 123 -3.97 -21.22 -5.16
CA LEU A 123 -5.30 -20.62 -5.31
C LEU A 123 -6.24 -20.88 -4.12
N GLU A 124 -5.78 -21.63 -3.11
CA GLU A 124 -6.46 -21.95 -1.87
C GLU A 124 -6.20 -20.93 -0.74
N GLU A 125 -5.33 -19.92 -0.92
CA GLU A 125 -5.01 -18.88 0.09
C GLU A 125 -5.44 -17.43 -0.30
N VAL A 126 -6.38 -17.29 -1.24
CA VAL A 126 -7.02 -16.01 -1.62
C VAL A 126 -8.08 -15.58 -0.61
#